data_AF-A0AB34H2N0-F1
#
_entry.id   AF-A0AB34H2N0-F1
#
_cell.length_a   1.000
_cell.length_b   1.000
_cell.length_c   1.000
_cell.angle_alpha   90.00
_cell.angle_beta   90.00
_cell.angle_gamma   90.00
#
_symmetry.space_group_name_H-M   'P 1'
#
loop_
_entity.id
_entity.type
_entity.pdbx_description
1 polymer ?
#
loop_
_entity_poly.entity_id
_entity_poly.type
_entity_poly.pdbx_seq_one_letter_code
_entity_poly.pdbx_strand_id
1 'polypeptide(L)'
;MFLAVHVQNEEGKCEVTEVNKLDGEASINNRKGKLIFFYEWHVKLNWTGTSKSGVQYKGHVEIPNLSDENTVDEVEISVSPAKGEPDTNLAALMREEGVKLLREAMGIYISTLKTEFTQGMILPTMNGEAVDPVGQPALKTEGRKAKPAPSKTQARPVGVKIPTCKNTLRETFLTSPEELHRVFTTQGLVWAFTHAPAMLEADKGGKFHLVDGNVSGELTDLLCR
;
A
#
# COMPACT_ATOMS: atom_id res chain seq x y z
N MET A 1 -4.10 4.30 -5.76
CA MET A 1 -5.37 3.93 -6.44
C MET A 1 -6.29 5.14 -6.55
N PHE A 2 -6.78 5.73 -5.45
CA PHE A 2 -7.71 6.88 -5.52
C PHE A 2 -7.17 8.13 -6.26
N LEU A 3 -5.88 8.45 -6.13
CA LEU A 3 -5.26 9.59 -6.85
C LEU A 3 -5.18 9.38 -8.37
N ALA A 4 -5.40 8.16 -8.88
CA ALA A 4 -5.45 7.90 -10.31
C ALA A 4 -6.82 8.23 -10.93
N VAL A 5 -7.84 8.50 -10.09
CA VAL A 5 -9.19 8.81 -10.54
C VAL A 5 -9.24 10.20 -11.14
N HIS A 6 -9.53 10.23 -12.44
CA HIS A 6 -9.77 11.43 -13.21
C HIS A 6 -10.92 11.19 -14.19
N VAL A 7 -11.77 12.18 -14.37
CA VAL A 7 -12.91 12.16 -15.28
C VAL A 7 -12.85 13.37 -16.19
N GLN A 8 -13.22 13.20 -17.44
CA GLN A 8 -13.25 14.29 -18.41
C GLN A 8 -14.48 14.14 -19.31
N ASN A 9 -15.19 15.25 -19.49
CA ASN A 9 -16.37 15.31 -20.36
C ASN A 9 -16.46 16.69 -21.05
N GLU A 10 -17.63 16.99 -21.61
CA GLU A 10 -17.93 18.29 -22.22
C GLU A 10 -18.06 19.46 -21.23
N GLU A 11 -18.10 19.23 -19.93
CA GLU A 11 -18.18 20.29 -18.91
C GLU A 11 -16.78 20.70 -18.44
N GLY A 12 -15.85 19.74 -18.40
CA GLY A 12 -14.45 19.97 -18.04
C GLY A 12 -13.74 18.69 -17.60
N LYS A 13 -12.70 18.86 -16.79
CA LYS A 13 -11.90 17.76 -16.22
C LYS A 13 -11.96 17.81 -14.70
N CYS A 14 -12.27 16.71 -14.05
CA CYS A 14 -12.16 16.57 -12.60
C CYS A 14 -11.16 15.48 -12.24
N GLU A 15 -10.40 15.68 -11.17
CA GLU A 15 -9.44 14.70 -10.68
C GLU A 15 -9.33 14.73 -9.15
N VAL A 16 -9.04 13.57 -8.58
CA VAL A 16 -8.74 13.45 -7.14
C VAL A 16 -7.31 13.90 -6.91
N THR A 17 -7.12 14.90 -6.06
CA THR A 17 -5.81 15.55 -5.86
C THR A 17 -5.11 15.09 -4.59
N GLU A 18 -5.87 14.71 -3.56
CA GLU A 18 -5.30 14.40 -2.25
C GLU A 18 -6.18 13.40 -1.50
N VAL A 19 -5.53 12.51 -0.74
CA VAL A 19 -6.18 11.71 0.30
C VAL A 19 -6.04 12.49 1.61
N ASN A 20 -7.11 13.17 2.02
CA ASN A 20 -7.08 14.04 3.20
C ASN A 20 -7.06 13.24 4.51
N LYS A 21 -7.86 12.17 4.55
CA LYS A 21 -8.01 11.31 5.73
C LYS A 21 -8.17 9.86 5.31
N LEU A 22 -7.48 8.97 5.99
CA LEU A 22 -7.61 7.53 5.84
C LEU A 22 -7.46 6.91 7.22
N ASP A 23 -8.59 6.76 7.91
CA ASP A 23 -8.65 6.15 9.22
C ASP A 23 -9.28 4.77 9.09
N GLY A 24 -8.78 3.79 9.82
CA GLY A 24 -9.30 2.45 9.77
C GLY A 24 -8.25 1.40 10.02
N GLU A 25 -8.67 0.14 9.93
CA GLU A 25 -7.80 -1.00 10.06
C GLU A 25 -8.17 -2.09 9.07
N ALA A 26 -7.19 -2.92 8.72
CA ALA A 26 -7.40 -4.15 7.98
C ALA A 26 -6.58 -5.26 8.63
N SER A 27 -7.23 -6.37 8.94
CA SER A 27 -6.60 -7.58 9.45
C SER A 27 -7.05 -8.80 8.66
N ILE A 28 -6.12 -9.73 8.46
CA ILE A 28 -6.39 -10.99 7.78
C ILE A 28 -5.96 -12.10 8.72
N ASN A 29 -6.90 -13.00 9.03
CA ASN A 29 -6.68 -14.10 9.95
C ASN A 29 -6.89 -15.42 9.23
N ASN A 30 -5.95 -16.36 9.38
CA ASN A 30 -6.14 -17.72 8.90
C ASN A 30 -6.67 -18.61 10.04
N ARG A 31 -7.89 -19.12 9.88
CA ARG A 31 -8.47 -20.11 10.79
C ARG A 31 -8.75 -21.39 10.05
N LYS A 32 -7.96 -22.44 10.32
CA LYS A 32 -8.13 -23.80 9.73
C LYS A 32 -8.14 -23.78 8.19
N GLY A 33 -7.29 -22.98 7.56
CA GLY A 33 -7.20 -22.88 6.09
C GLY A 33 -8.26 -21.96 5.47
N LYS A 34 -9.16 -21.39 6.26
CA LYS A 34 -10.07 -20.34 5.81
C LYS A 34 -9.53 -18.97 6.22
N LEU A 35 -9.32 -18.12 5.23
CA LEU A 35 -8.98 -16.71 5.45
C LEU A 35 -10.23 -15.94 5.85
N ILE A 36 -10.09 -15.16 6.92
CA ILE A 36 -11.10 -14.26 7.45
C ILE A 36 -10.53 -12.86 7.32
N PHE A 37 -11.19 -12.04 6.53
CA PHE A 37 -10.84 -10.65 6.31
C PHE A 37 -11.69 -9.80 7.23
N PHE A 38 -11.06 -8.87 7.91
CA PHE A 38 -11.74 -7.79 8.61
C PHE A 38 -11.11 -6.51 8.12
N TYR A 39 -11.89 -5.63 7.52
CA TYR A 39 -11.41 -4.30 7.19
C TYR A 39 -12.52 -3.30 7.43
N GLU A 40 -12.13 -2.12 7.89
CA GLU A 40 -13.02 -0.99 8.07
C GLU A 40 -12.23 0.28 7.81
N TRP A 41 -12.72 1.11 6.88
CA TRP A 41 -12.08 2.35 6.49
C TRP A 41 -13.06 3.51 6.42
N HIS A 42 -12.65 4.63 7.00
CA HIS A 42 -13.19 5.96 6.78
C HIS A 42 -12.24 6.77 5.91
N VAL A 43 -12.64 7.05 4.67
CA VAL A 43 -11.81 7.76 3.69
C VAL A 43 -12.38 9.14 3.40
N LYS A 44 -11.53 10.17 3.44
CA LYS A 44 -11.84 11.51 2.92
C LYS A 44 -10.82 11.90 1.86
N LEU A 45 -11.30 12.31 0.70
CA LEU A 45 -10.49 12.72 -0.46
C LEU A 45 -10.82 14.16 -0.84
N ASN A 46 -9.86 14.85 -1.44
CA ASN A 46 -10.06 16.14 -2.09
C ASN A 46 -10.02 15.97 -3.60
N TRP A 47 -10.92 16.66 -4.31
CA TRP A 47 -10.96 16.68 -5.77
C TRP A 47 -10.94 18.11 -6.29
N THR A 48 -10.42 18.28 -7.50
CA THR A 48 -10.42 19.55 -8.21
C THR A 48 -11.03 19.37 -9.59
N GLY A 49 -11.92 20.28 -9.98
CA GLY A 49 -12.53 20.34 -11.29
C GLY A 49 -12.09 21.58 -12.03
N THR A 50 -11.59 21.44 -13.26
CA THR A 50 -11.30 22.56 -14.16
C THR A 50 -12.37 22.60 -15.24
N SER A 51 -13.14 23.69 -15.30
CA SER A 51 -14.11 23.91 -16.37
C SER A 51 -13.41 24.12 -17.72
N LYS A 52 -14.17 24.00 -18.82
CA LYS A 52 -13.66 24.39 -20.15
C LYS A 52 -13.15 25.83 -20.23
N SER A 53 -13.68 26.73 -19.41
CA SER A 53 -13.23 28.13 -19.32
C SER A 53 -11.94 28.32 -18.48
N GLY A 54 -11.38 27.24 -17.93
CA GLY A 54 -10.17 27.27 -17.10
C GLY A 54 -10.42 27.62 -15.64
N VAL A 55 -11.67 27.73 -15.20
CA VAL A 55 -12.01 28.01 -13.81
C VAL A 55 -11.87 26.72 -13.00
N GLN A 56 -11.12 26.79 -11.91
CA GLN A 56 -10.92 25.67 -11.00
C GLN A 56 -11.89 25.74 -9.83
N TYR A 57 -12.55 24.61 -9.57
CA TYR A 57 -13.43 24.35 -8.45
C TYR A 57 -12.82 23.25 -7.59
N LYS A 58 -13.09 23.27 -6.29
CA LYS A 58 -12.62 22.26 -5.35
C LYS A 58 -13.79 21.59 -4.66
N GLY A 59 -13.58 20.37 -4.21
CA GLY A 59 -14.54 19.66 -3.38
C GLY A 59 -13.93 18.49 -2.63
N HIS A 60 -14.81 17.79 -1.93
CA HIS A 60 -14.48 16.67 -1.07
C HIS A 60 -15.29 15.44 -1.49
N VAL A 61 -14.67 14.27 -1.32
CA VAL A 61 -15.34 12.98 -1.37
C VAL A 61 -15.19 12.33 0.00
N GLU A 62 -16.27 11.80 0.55
CA GLU A 62 -16.25 11.08 1.81
C GLU A 62 -16.91 9.70 1.66
N ILE A 63 -16.17 8.70 2.14
CA ILE A 63 -16.54 7.29 2.15
C ILE A 63 -16.50 6.85 3.63
N PRO A 64 -17.64 6.96 4.35
CA PRO A 64 -17.67 6.81 5.80
C PRO A 64 -17.45 5.37 6.28
N ASN A 65 -17.92 4.39 5.51
CA ASN A 65 -17.97 2.99 5.95
C ASN A 65 -17.62 2.04 4.79
N LEU A 66 -16.32 1.92 4.49
CA LEU A 66 -15.81 0.89 3.60
C LEU A 66 -15.36 -0.31 4.45
N SER A 67 -16.21 -1.34 4.55
CA SER A 67 -15.96 -2.50 5.40
C SER A 67 -16.15 -3.85 4.69
N ASP A 68 -15.78 -4.96 5.33
CA ASP A 68 -16.02 -6.31 4.80
C ASP A 68 -17.50 -6.73 4.83
N GLU A 69 -18.31 -6.07 5.65
CA GLU A 69 -19.76 -6.28 5.71
C GLU A 69 -20.49 -5.64 4.53
N ASN A 70 -19.91 -4.61 3.92
CA ASN A 70 -20.52 -3.89 2.81
C ASN A 70 -19.87 -4.24 1.47
N THR A 71 -20.70 -4.51 0.46
CA THR A 71 -20.21 -4.64 -0.91
C THR A 71 -19.81 -3.26 -1.47
N VAL A 72 -18.91 -3.25 -2.45
CA VAL A 72 -18.45 -2.01 -3.11
C VAL A 72 -19.62 -1.19 -3.66
N ASP A 73 -20.73 -1.83 -4.01
CA ASP A 73 -21.96 -1.21 -4.51
C ASP A 73 -22.85 -0.62 -3.39
N GLU A 74 -22.82 -1.20 -2.19
CA GLU A 74 -23.57 -0.74 -1.03
C GLU A 74 -22.91 0.44 -0.31
N VAL A 75 -21.59 0.58 -0.45
CA VAL A 75 -20.86 1.68 0.17
C VAL A 75 -21.39 3.02 -0.33
N GLU A 76 -21.76 3.89 0.61
CA GLU A 76 -22.17 5.26 0.32
C GLU A 76 -20.94 6.11 0.01
N ILE A 77 -20.94 6.76 -1.15
CA ILE A 77 -19.88 7.66 -1.58
C ILE A 77 -20.52 9.04 -1.75
N SER A 78 -20.17 9.95 -0.84
CA SER A 78 -20.69 11.31 -0.86
C SER A 78 -19.69 12.24 -1.53
N VAL A 79 -20.14 13.01 -2.53
CA VAL A 79 -19.33 14.02 -3.20
C VAL A 79 -19.95 15.40 -2.94
N SER A 80 -19.17 16.30 -2.38
CA SER A 80 -19.59 17.66 -2.04
C SER A 80 -18.62 18.70 -2.60
N PRO A 81 -19.11 19.87 -3.04
CA PRO A 81 -18.24 21.01 -3.33
C PRO A 81 -17.61 21.55 -2.04
N ALA A 82 -16.47 22.22 -2.15
CA ALA A 82 -15.80 22.82 -1.00
C ALA A 82 -16.63 23.98 -0.44
N LYS A 83 -16.41 24.31 0.83
CA LYS A 83 -17.17 25.37 1.50
C LYS A 83 -16.96 26.71 0.77
N GLY A 84 -18.04 27.26 0.20
CA GLY A 84 -18.03 28.52 -0.55
C GLY A 84 -17.97 28.35 -2.07
N GLU A 85 -17.81 27.13 -2.58
CA GLU A 85 -17.91 26.83 -4.01
C GLU A 85 -19.37 26.55 -4.40
N PRO A 86 -19.82 27.00 -5.58
CA PRO A 86 -21.15 26.66 -6.10
C PRO A 86 -21.23 25.17 -6.46
N ASP A 87 -22.43 24.59 -6.36
CA ASP A 87 -22.70 23.28 -6.95
C ASP A 87 -22.72 23.44 -8.48
N THR A 88 -21.76 22.82 -9.16
CA THR A 88 -21.54 22.97 -10.60
C THR A 88 -21.72 21.64 -11.30
N ASN A 89 -21.86 21.68 -12.62
CA ASN A 89 -21.90 20.47 -13.45
C ASN A 89 -20.65 19.58 -13.30
N LEU A 90 -19.51 20.14 -12.85
CA LEU A 90 -18.30 19.38 -12.52
C LEU A 90 -18.46 18.53 -11.25
N ALA A 91 -19.21 19.03 -10.25
CA ALA A 91 -19.57 18.25 -9.07
C ALA A 91 -20.57 17.16 -9.41
N ALA A 92 -21.53 17.44 -10.30
CA ALA A 92 -22.43 16.42 -10.85
C ALA A 92 -21.66 15.32 -11.63
N LEU A 93 -20.69 15.71 -12.45
CA LEU A 93 -19.80 14.78 -13.15
C LEU A 93 -19.04 13.88 -12.17
N MET A 94 -18.49 14.44 -11.09
CA MET A 94 -17.82 13.66 -10.06
C MET A 94 -18.78 12.72 -9.32
N ARG A 95 -20.03 13.13 -9.10
CA ARG A 95 -21.07 12.28 -8.48
C ARG A 95 -21.47 11.11 -9.37
N GLU A 96 -21.45 11.26 -10.68
CA GLU A 96 -21.90 10.22 -11.61
C GLU A 96 -20.74 9.35 -12.11
N GLU A 97 -19.77 9.95 -12.80
CA GLU A 97 -18.63 9.22 -13.38
C GLU A 97 -17.51 9.03 -12.37
N GLY A 98 -17.25 10.04 -11.54
CA GLY A 98 -16.19 9.97 -10.51
C GLY A 98 -16.47 8.87 -9.49
N VAL A 99 -17.72 8.74 -9.05
CA VAL A 99 -18.16 7.69 -8.13
C VAL A 99 -17.97 6.29 -8.74
N LYS A 100 -18.24 6.08 -10.03
CA LYS A 100 -18.00 4.79 -10.70
C LYS A 100 -16.52 4.40 -10.65
N LEU A 101 -15.63 5.33 -10.98
CA LEU A 101 -14.19 5.09 -10.93
C LEU A 101 -13.66 4.91 -9.49
N LEU A 102 -14.24 5.63 -8.52
CA LEU A 102 -13.92 5.42 -7.11
C LEU A 102 -14.34 4.03 -6.65
N ARG A 103 -15.53 3.56 -7.06
CA ARG A 103 -15.98 2.18 -6.79
C ARG A 103 -15.02 1.16 -7.41
N GLU A 104 -14.62 1.35 -8.66
CA GLU A 104 -13.63 0.48 -9.30
C GLU A 104 -12.30 0.45 -8.53
N ALA A 105 -11.80 1.62 -8.10
CA ALA A 105 -10.60 1.70 -7.28
C ALA A 105 -10.72 0.95 -5.95
N MET A 106 -11.89 1.01 -5.28
CA MET A 106 -12.17 0.20 -4.09
C MET A 106 -12.24 -1.30 -4.41
N GLY A 107 -12.83 -1.67 -5.53
CA GLY A 107 -12.88 -3.06 -6.00
C GLY A 107 -11.49 -3.63 -6.25
N ILE A 108 -10.59 -2.85 -6.88
CA ILE A 108 -9.19 -3.23 -7.05
C ILE A 108 -8.53 -3.43 -5.69
N TYR A 109 -8.71 -2.51 -4.73
CA TYR A 109 -8.17 -2.65 -3.38
C TYR A 109 -8.62 -3.97 -2.71
N ILE A 110 -9.93 -4.27 -2.74
CA ILE A 110 -10.46 -5.50 -2.14
C ILE A 110 -9.94 -6.75 -2.86
N SER A 111 -9.84 -6.70 -4.19
CA SER A 111 -9.28 -7.79 -4.99
C SER A 111 -7.81 -8.04 -4.63
N THR A 112 -7.00 -6.99 -4.58
CA THR A 112 -5.58 -7.05 -4.19
C THR A 112 -5.42 -7.57 -2.76
N LEU A 113 -6.26 -7.11 -1.84
CA LEU A 113 -6.27 -7.59 -0.44
C LEU A 113 -6.56 -9.10 -0.37
N LYS A 114 -7.47 -9.61 -1.20
CA LYS A 114 -7.85 -11.04 -1.22
C LYS A 114 -6.88 -11.94 -1.97
N THR A 115 -6.09 -11.40 -2.91
CA THR A 115 -5.27 -12.20 -3.85
C THR A 115 -3.78 -12.07 -3.59
N GLU A 116 -3.26 -10.85 -3.49
CA GLU A 116 -1.81 -10.62 -3.34
C GLU A 116 -1.38 -10.78 -1.88
N PHE A 117 -2.16 -10.26 -0.93
CA PHE A 117 -1.82 -10.36 0.49
C PHE A 117 -2.02 -11.75 1.08
N THR A 118 -2.78 -12.61 0.42
CA THR A 118 -3.11 -13.95 0.92
C THR A 118 -2.21 -15.04 0.36
N GLN A 119 -1.42 -14.72 -0.69
CA GLN A 119 -0.40 -15.61 -1.21
C GLN A 119 0.62 -15.92 -0.12
N GLY A 120 0.69 -17.19 0.28
CA GLY A 120 1.58 -17.67 1.35
C GLY A 120 0.99 -17.67 2.76
N MET A 121 -0.20 -17.09 2.98
CA MET A 121 -0.88 -17.13 4.30
C MET A 121 -1.56 -18.46 4.60
N ILE A 122 -1.81 -19.28 3.58
CA ILE A 122 -2.32 -20.64 3.71
C ILE A 122 -1.11 -21.58 3.58
N LEU A 123 -0.76 -22.29 4.66
CA LEU A 123 0.18 -23.41 4.54
C LEU A 123 -0.39 -24.39 3.51
N PRO A 124 0.40 -24.88 2.54
CA PRO A 124 -0.04 -25.97 1.68
C PRO A 124 -0.41 -27.15 2.59
N THR A 125 -1.71 -27.37 2.78
CA THR A 125 -2.20 -28.55 3.46
C THR A 125 -1.75 -29.74 2.64
N MET A 126 -0.90 -30.57 3.23
CA MET A 126 -0.55 -31.89 2.71
C MET A 126 -1.84 -32.73 2.66
N ASN A 127 -2.60 -32.56 1.59
CA ASN A 127 -3.55 -33.50 1.00
C ASN A 127 -4.06 -32.86 -0.29
N GLY A 128 -3.70 -33.50 -1.41
CA GLY A 128 -3.79 -32.91 -2.73
C GLY A 128 -5.21 -32.56 -3.14
N GLU A 129 -5.36 -31.33 -3.60
CA GLU A 129 -6.04 -30.97 -4.83
C GLU A 129 -5.38 -29.68 -5.30
N ALA A 130 -4.51 -29.81 -6.31
CA ALA A 130 -3.92 -28.68 -6.99
C ALA A 130 -5.04 -27.99 -7.77
N VAL A 131 -5.36 -26.75 -7.40
CA VAL A 131 -6.02 -25.83 -8.33
C VAL A 131 -4.90 -25.13 -9.08
N ASP A 132 -4.72 -25.55 -10.33
CA ASP A 132 -3.74 -25.05 -11.29
C ASP A 132 -3.74 -23.50 -11.39
N PRO A 133 -2.56 -22.86 -11.35
CA PRO A 133 -2.40 -21.53 -11.91
C PRO A 133 -2.22 -21.63 -13.43
N VAL A 134 -3.25 -21.25 -14.17
CA VAL A 134 -3.15 -21.00 -15.63
C VAL A 134 -2.28 -19.76 -15.86
N GLY A 135 -1.09 -20.00 -16.43
CA GLY A 135 -0.53 -19.20 -17.52
C GLY A 135 0.26 -17.94 -17.17
N GLN A 136 1.59 -18.10 -17.00
CA GLN A 136 2.54 -17.08 -17.44
C GLN A 136 3.53 -17.69 -18.45
N PRO A 137 3.78 -17.04 -19.61
CA PRO A 137 4.75 -17.50 -20.58
C PRO A 137 6.18 -17.23 -20.09
N ALA A 138 6.98 -18.29 -20.05
CA ALA A 138 8.40 -18.26 -19.75
C ALA A 138 9.19 -17.45 -20.79
N LEU A 139 9.80 -16.34 -20.37
CA LEU A 139 10.88 -15.70 -21.10
C LEU A 139 12.20 -16.36 -20.72
N LYS A 140 12.80 -16.99 -21.72
CA LYS A 140 14.06 -17.74 -21.68
C LYS A 140 15.23 -16.80 -21.38
N THR A 141 15.99 -17.11 -20.33
CA THR A 141 17.27 -16.48 -20.03
C THR A 141 18.35 -17.11 -20.93
N GLU A 142 18.69 -16.46 -22.05
CA GLU A 142 19.90 -16.78 -22.79
C GLU A 142 21.13 -16.19 -22.09
N GLY A 143 22.05 -17.08 -21.71
CA GLY A 143 23.32 -16.71 -21.11
C GLY A 143 24.24 -16.01 -22.11
N ARG A 144 24.87 -14.92 -21.67
CA ARG A 144 26.04 -14.38 -22.34
C ARG A 144 27.18 -14.22 -21.35
N LYS A 145 28.14 -15.14 -21.46
CA LYS A 145 29.46 -15.08 -20.82
C LYS A 145 30.20 -13.84 -21.34
N ALA A 146 30.75 -13.04 -20.44
CA ALA A 146 31.85 -12.12 -20.73
C ALA A 146 32.97 -12.32 -19.71
N LYS A 147 34.20 -12.50 -20.21
CA LYS A 147 35.43 -12.78 -19.45
C LYS A 147 35.91 -11.54 -18.68
N PRO A 148 36.69 -11.70 -17.59
CA PRO A 148 37.22 -10.59 -16.80
C PRO A 148 38.58 -10.13 -17.32
N ALA A 149 38.88 -8.84 -17.18
CA ALA A 149 40.24 -8.32 -17.12
C ALA A 149 40.30 -7.11 -16.16
N PRO A 150 41.39 -6.93 -15.39
CA PRO A 150 41.41 -6.10 -14.19
C PRO A 150 42.00 -4.71 -14.43
N SER A 151 41.58 -3.70 -13.65
CA SER A 151 42.45 -2.58 -13.28
C SER A 151 41.93 -1.86 -12.02
N LYS A 152 42.87 -1.37 -11.22
CA LYS A 152 42.72 -0.84 -9.86
C LYS A 152 42.31 0.64 -9.85
N THR A 153 41.95 1.09 -8.64
CA THR A 153 42.09 2.45 -8.07
C THR A 153 41.08 3.54 -8.47
N GLN A 154 40.13 3.84 -7.58
CA GLN A 154 40.13 5.00 -6.66
C GLN A 154 38.72 5.25 -6.08
N ALA A 155 38.66 5.43 -4.76
CA ALA A 155 37.45 5.84 -4.05
C ALA A 155 37.05 7.26 -4.44
N ARG A 156 35.83 7.41 -4.95
CA ARG A 156 35.11 8.69 -5.04
C ARG A 156 33.73 8.48 -4.39
N PRO A 157 33.19 9.46 -3.65
CA PRO A 157 31.89 9.32 -3.02
C PRO A 157 30.83 9.38 -4.11
N VAL A 158 30.30 8.21 -4.50
CA VAL A 158 29.12 8.10 -5.37
C VAL A 158 27.89 8.33 -4.50
N GLY A 159 27.63 9.59 -4.16
CA GLY A 159 26.42 9.99 -3.45
C GLY A 159 25.39 10.51 -4.44
N VAL A 160 24.52 9.63 -4.95
CA VAL A 160 23.26 10.09 -5.55
C VAL A 160 22.43 10.71 -4.41
N LYS A 161 21.95 11.94 -4.58
CA LYS A 161 21.02 12.56 -3.61
C LYS A 161 19.72 11.77 -3.64
N ILE A 162 19.58 10.79 -2.73
CA ILE A 162 18.34 10.04 -2.54
C ILE A 162 17.33 11.01 -1.92
N PRO A 163 16.20 11.31 -2.59
CA PRO A 163 15.12 12.07 -1.99
C PRO A 163 14.64 11.31 -0.75
N THR A 164 14.84 11.90 0.42
CA THR A 164 14.38 11.34 1.70
C THR A 164 13.21 12.15 2.19
N CYS A 165 12.16 11.48 2.68
CA CYS A 165 11.05 12.12 3.38
C CYS A 165 11.16 11.81 4.88
N LYS A 166 10.72 12.75 5.72
CA LYS A 166 10.68 12.52 7.17
C LYS A 166 9.40 11.74 7.49
N ASN A 167 9.55 10.50 7.93
CA ASN A 167 8.45 9.70 8.45
C ASN A 167 8.45 9.79 9.99
N THR A 168 7.32 10.11 10.62
CA THR A 168 7.18 10.19 12.08
C THR A 168 5.93 9.42 12.47
N LEU A 169 6.14 8.22 13.02
CA LEU A 169 5.10 7.33 13.52
C LEU A 169 5.12 7.32 15.04
N ARG A 170 3.94 7.37 15.67
CA ARG A 170 3.76 7.20 17.12
C ARG A 170 2.65 6.17 17.33
N GLU A 171 3.02 5.00 17.82
CA GLU A 171 2.10 3.91 18.12
C GLU A 171 2.22 3.49 19.59
N THR A 172 1.14 2.93 20.12
CA THR A 172 1.09 2.37 21.48
C THR A 172 0.93 0.87 21.38
N PHE A 173 1.87 0.12 21.96
CA PHE A 173 1.82 -1.34 21.99
C PHE A 173 1.38 -1.83 23.37
N LEU A 174 0.46 -2.78 23.41
CA LEU A 174 -0.03 -3.42 24.65
C LEU A 174 0.95 -4.50 25.15
N THR A 175 2.23 -4.16 25.26
CA THR A 175 3.29 -5.07 25.70
C THR A 175 4.35 -4.32 26.50
N SER A 176 5.21 -5.04 27.20
CA SER A 176 6.33 -4.43 27.93
C SER A 176 7.40 -3.91 26.95
N PRO A 177 8.17 -2.88 27.32
CA PRO A 177 9.27 -2.37 26.49
C PRO A 177 10.30 -3.45 26.13
N GLU A 178 10.53 -4.41 27.05
CA GLU A 178 11.47 -5.52 26.86
C GLU A 178 10.99 -6.51 25.79
N GLU A 179 9.71 -6.88 25.80
CA GLU A 179 9.13 -7.77 24.78
C GLU A 179 9.10 -7.07 23.42
N LEU A 180 8.72 -5.78 23.37
CA LEU A 180 8.72 -5.02 22.13
C LEU A 180 10.13 -4.94 21.54
N HIS A 181 11.14 -4.66 22.37
CA HIS A 181 12.54 -4.67 21.93
C HIS A 181 12.94 -6.04 21.38
N ARG A 182 12.53 -7.14 22.04
CA ARG A 182 12.82 -8.50 21.56
C ARG A 182 12.21 -8.77 20.19
N VAL A 183 11.00 -8.29 19.92
CA VAL A 183 10.33 -8.44 18.62
C VAL A 183 11.16 -7.82 17.48
N PHE A 184 11.76 -6.64 17.70
CA PHE A 184 12.57 -5.96 16.68
C PHE A 184 14.02 -6.42 16.60
N THR A 185 14.53 -7.11 17.62
CA THR A 185 15.93 -7.56 17.70
C THR A 185 16.08 -9.07 17.51
N THR A 186 14.99 -9.83 17.42
CA THR A 186 15.06 -11.29 17.21
C THR A 186 14.63 -11.64 15.80
N GLN A 187 15.53 -12.18 14.99
CA GLN A 187 15.27 -12.53 13.60
C GLN A 187 14.00 -13.38 13.42
N GLY A 188 13.81 -14.40 14.28
CA GLY A 188 12.63 -15.26 14.20
C GLY A 188 11.30 -14.53 14.45
N LEU A 189 11.30 -13.52 15.33
CA LEU A 189 10.11 -12.71 15.60
C LEU A 189 9.87 -11.69 14.50
N VAL A 190 10.95 -11.12 13.96
CA VAL A 190 10.86 -10.26 12.78
C VAL A 190 10.25 -11.00 11.60
N TRP A 191 10.74 -12.21 11.33
CA TRP A 191 10.15 -13.07 10.32
C TRP A 191 8.68 -13.38 10.61
N ALA A 192 8.32 -13.61 11.88
CA ALA A 192 6.96 -13.90 12.26
C ALA A 192 5.99 -12.74 11.95
N PHE A 193 6.36 -11.48 12.22
CA PHE A 193 5.46 -10.35 11.97
C PHE A 193 5.54 -9.79 10.54
N THR A 194 6.67 -9.95 9.84
CA THR A 194 6.77 -9.53 8.42
C THR A 194 6.19 -10.57 7.47
N HIS A 195 5.98 -11.80 7.93
CA HIS A 195 5.58 -12.95 7.13
C HIS A 195 6.48 -13.23 5.91
N ALA A 196 7.69 -12.69 5.92
CA ALA A 196 8.62 -12.75 4.80
C ALA A 196 10.04 -13.06 5.33
N PRO A 197 10.90 -13.73 4.54
CA PRO A 197 12.27 -13.99 4.93
C PRO A 197 12.95 -12.70 5.38
N ALA A 198 13.46 -12.73 6.61
CA ALA A 198 14.17 -11.64 7.22
C ALA A 198 15.54 -12.12 7.71
N MET A 199 16.56 -11.31 7.45
CA MET A 199 17.89 -11.44 8.03
C MET A 199 18.09 -10.25 8.96
N LEU A 200 18.52 -10.51 10.19
CA LEU A 200 18.71 -9.47 11.19
C LEU A 200 19.92 -9.83 12.05
N GLU A 201 20.93 -8.96 12.02
CA GLU A 201 22.05 -9.00 12.96
C GLU A 201 21.79 -7.99 14.07
N ALA A 202 21.41 -8.46 15.25
CA ALA A 202 21.01 -7.63 16.39
C ALA A 202 22.22 -7.04 17.16
N ASP A 203 23.21 -6.58 16.43
CA ASP A 203 24.43 -5.96 16.95
C ASP A 203 24.55 -4.52 16.43
N LYS A 204 25.34 -3.71 17.14
CA LYS A 204 25.64 -2.35 16.69
C LYS A 204 26.48 -2.40 15.40
N GLY A 205 25.98 -1.80 14.33
CA GLY A 205 26.51 -1.92 12.97
C GLY A 205 26.03 -3.17 12.22
N GLY A 206 25.14 -3.97 12.83
CA GLY A 206 24.56 -5.15 12.21
C GLY A 206 23.61 -4.78 11.07
N LYS A 207 23.60 -5.61 10.02
CA LYS A 207 22.73 -5.39 8.86
C LYS A 207 21.40 -6.09 9.02
N PHE A 208 20.37 -5.51 8.42
CA PHE A 208 19.07 -6.12 8.32
C PHE A 208 18.52 -6.10 6.90
N HIS A 209 17.79 -7.16 6.55
CA HIS A 209 17.02 -7.30 5.33
C HIS A 209 15.65 -7.83 5.71
N LEU A 210 14.59 -7.09 5.38
CA LEU A 210 13.20 -7.40 5.68
C LEU A 210 12.41 -7.48 4.36
N VAL A 211 11.26 -8.15 4.40
CA VAL A 211 10.29 -8.21 3.28
C VAL A 211 10.97 -8.74 2.00
N ASP A 212 11.60 -9.91 2.10
CA ASP A 212 12.29 -10.58 0.98
C ASP A 212 13.44 -9.73 0.38
N GLY A 213 14.07 -8.90 1.20
CA GLY A 213 15.19 -8.05 0.81
C GLY A 213 14.80 -6.70 0.20
N ASN A 214 13.50 -6.40 0.07
CA ASN A 214 13.03 -5.11 -0.43
C ASN A 214 13.30 -3.97 0.55
N VAL A 215 13.39 -4.26 1.84
CA VAL A 215 13.74 -3.30 2.88
C VAL A 215 15.08 -3.72 3.47
N SER A 216 16.07 -2.84 3.44
CA SER A 216 17.39 -3.12 3.99
C SER A 216 17.96 -1.91 4.72
N GLY A 217 18.88 -2.17 5.65
CA GLY A 217 19.55 -1.12 6.39
C GLY A 217 20.57 -1.65 7.38
N GLU A 218 21.04 -0.76 8.23
CA GLU A 218 22.05 -1.01 9.25
C GLU A 218 21.60 -0.44 10.59
N LEU A 219 21.79 -1.21 11.67
CA LEU A 219 21.50 -0.81 13.04
C LEU A 219 22.61 0.10 13.55
N THR A 220 22.40 1.41 13.45
CA THR A 220 23.40 2.42 13.89
C THR A 220 23.59 2.46 15.40
N ASP A 221 22.51 2.26 16.14
CA ASP A 221 22.52 2.22 17.59
C ASP A 221 21.52 1.17 18.08
N LEU A 222 21.87 0.55 19.20
CA LEU A 222 21.08 -0.50 19.82
C LEU A 222 21.10 -0.25 21.32
N LEU A 223 19.92 -0.14 21.91
CA LEU A 223 19.78 0.09 23.34
C LEU A 223 20.13 -1.21 24.06
N CYS A 224 21.40 -1.35 24.45
CA CYS A 224 21.80 -2.39 25.39
C CYS A 224 21.22 -2.05 26.78
N ARG A 225 20.81 -3.09 27.51
CA ARG A 225 20.40 -2.98 28.92
C ARG A 225 21.46 -2.31 29.79
#